data_AF-A0A3C1L0A1-F1
#
_entry.id   AF-A0A3C1L0A1-F1
#
_cell.length_a   1.000
_cell.length_b   1.000
_cell.length_c   1.000
_cell.angle_alpha   90.00
_cell.angle_beta   90.00
_cell.angle_gamma   90.00
#
_symmetry.space_group_name_H-M   'P 1'
#
loop_
_entity.id
_entity.type
_entity.pdbx_description
1 polymer ?
#
loop_
_entity_poly.entity_id
_entity_poly.type
_entity_poly.pdbx_seq_one_letter_code
_entity_poly.pdbx_strand_id
1 'polypeptide(L)' 'MSHILIVDDEALIRAMLARILSRQGYTVST' A
#
# COMPACT_ATOMS: atom_id res chain seq x y z
N MET A 1 -12.58 -7.72 -4.87
CA MET A 1 -11.52 -6.86 -4.29
C MET A 1 -10.20 -7.24 -4.94
N SER A 2 -9.40 -6.26 -5.37
CA SER A 2 -8.04 -6.49 -5.86
C SER A 2 -7.04 -6.28 -4.72
N HIS A 3 -6.05 -7.18 -4.62
CA HIS A 3 -4.99 -7.13 -3.61
C HIS A 3 -3.68 -6.61 -4.22
N ILE A 4 -2.96 -5.75 -3.49
CA ILE A 4 -1.71 -5.12 -3.93
C ILE A 4 -0.61 -5.36 -2.89
N LEU A 5 0.57 -5.82 -3.34
CA LEU A 5 1.79 -5.88 -2.54
C LEU A 5 2.69 -4.69 -2.89
N ILE A 6 3.14 -3.95 -1.89
CA ILE A 6 4.06 -2.83 -2.06
C ILE A 6 5.45 -3.28 -1.59
N VAL A 7 6.42 -3.29 -2.49
CA VAL A 7 7.83 -3.54 -2.15
C VAL A 7 8.61 -2.29 -2.47
N ASP A 8 9.15 -1.67 -1.43
CA ASP A 8 9.98 -0.46 -1.49
C ASP A 8 10.91 -0.50 -0.27
N ASP A 9 12.16 -0.06 -0.38
CA ASP A 9 13.11 -0.08 0.73
C ASP A 9 12.80 0.99 1.79
N GLU A 10 12.20 2.12 1.37
CA GLU A 10 11.87 3.22 2.25
C GLU A 10 10.53 2.99 2.98
N ALA A 11 10.61 2.82 4.31
CA ALA A 11 9.43 2.56 5.14
C ALA A 11 8.36 3.66 5.06
N LEU A 12 8.78 4.92 4.90
CA LEU A 12 7.87 6.05 4.79
C LEU A 12 7.07 6.02 3.49
N ILE A 13 7.71 5.59 2.38
CA ILE A 13 7.06 5.44 1.08
C ILE A 13 6.04 4.30 1.13
N ARG A 14 6.41 3.13 1.68
CA ARG A 14 5.47 2.00 1.88
C ARG A 14 4.22 2.43 2.66
N ALA A 15 4.41 3.15 3.77
CA ALA A 15 3.31 3.61 4.60
C ALA A 15 2.40 4.62 3.89
N MET A 16 2.98 5.57 3.15
CA MET A 16 2.21 6.56 2.37
C MET A 16 1.35 5.88 1.30
N LEU A 17 1.95 4.99 0.51
CA LEU A 17 1.27 4.27 -0.57
C LEU A 17 0.18 3.35 -0.02
N ALA A 18 0.45 2.62 1.07
CA ALA A 18 -0.54 1.76 1.70
C ALA A 18 -1.78 2.54 2.15
N ARG A 19 -1.59 3.73 2.74
CA ARG A 19 -2.70 4.61 3.15
C ARG A 19 -3.52 5.12 1.97
N ILE A 20 -2.88 5.51 0.88
CA ILE A 20 -3.58 6.02 -0.32
C ILE A 20 -4.39 4.90 -0.96
N LEU A 21 -3.78 3.73 -1.20
CA LEU A 21 -4.43 2.61 -1.87
C LEU A 21 -5.54 1.99 -1.03
N SER A 22 -5.35 1.89 0.29
CA SER A 22 -6.42 1.41 1.19
C SER A 22 -7.65 2.32 1.15
N ARG A 23 -7.47 3.65 1.05
CA ARG A 23 -8.59 4.60 0.91
C ARG A 23 -9.33 4.48 -0.42
N GLN A 24 -8.69 3.93 -1.44
CA GLN A 24 -9.32 3.64 -2.74
C GLN A 24 -10.04 2.27 -2.75
N GLY A 25 -10.03 1.54 -1.64
CA GLY A 25 -10.73 0.26 -1.50
C GLY A 25 -9.89 -0.97 -1.87
N TYR A 26 -8.58 -0.81 -2.07
CA TYR A 26 -7.67 -1.93 -2.27
C TYR A 26 -7.30 -2.58 -0.93
N THR A 27 -7.11 -3.89 -0.94
CA THR A 27 -6.46 -4.60 0.15
C THR A 27 -4.94 -4.54 -0.09
N VAL A 28 -4.17 -4.08 0.89
CA VAL A 28 -2.73 -3.80 0.72
C VAL A 28 -1.91 -4.61 1.72
N SER A 29 -0.78 -5.16 1.24
CA SER A 29 0.32 -5.71 2.05
C SER A 29 1.63 -4.97 1.72
N THR A 30 2.57 -4.88 2.66
CA THR A 30 3.86 -4.19 2.49
C THR A 30 5.01 -5.02 3.02
#